data_AF-A0A6G3Z2Z0-F1
#
_entry.id   AF-A0A6G3Z2Z0-F1
#
_cell.length_a   1.000
_cell.length_b   1.000
_cell.length_c   1.000
_cell.angle_alpha   90.00
_cell.angle_beta   90.00
_cell.angle_gamma   90.00
#
_symmetry.space_group_name_H-M   'P 1'
#
loop_
_entity.id
_entity.type
_entity.pdbx_description
1 polymer ?
#
loop_
_entity_poly.entity_id
_entity_poly.type
_entity_poly.pdbx_seq_one_letter_code
_entity_poly.pdbx_strand_id
1 'polypeptide(L)' 'MEPTVSLDANALKSLIKESVREVMREEWFKFFDLLVPYVDDEEQAEIEASFSPQAHPDSDFVDITAWFDDADQAQ' A
#
# COMPACT_ATOMS: atom_id res chain seq x y z
N MET A 1 3.34 9.61 42.28
CA MET A 1 4.51 9.61 41.38
C MET A 1 4.06 8.86 40.15
N GLU A 2 3.65 9.60 39.11
CA GLU A 2 3.34 9.01 37.81
C GLU A 2 4.64 8.34 37.30
N PRO A 3 4.61 7.07 36.86
CA PRO A 3 5.80 6.44 36.35
C PRO A 3 6.18 7.15 35.04
N THR A 4 7.30 7.86 35.04
CA THR A 4 7.87 8.40 33.81
C THR A 4 8.37 7.20 32.99
N VAL A 5 7.53 6.74 32.07
CA VAL A 5 7.92 5.75 31.07
C VAL A 5 8.97 6.41 30.18
N SER A 6 10.25 6.19 30.48
CA SER A 6 11.34 6.56 29.58
C SER A 6 11.35 5.55 28.44
N LEU A 7 10.45 5.74 27.47
CA LEU A 7 10.49 5.01 26.20
C LEU A 7 11.78 5.40 25.48
N ASP A 8 12.63 4.41 25.22
CA ASP A 8 13.79 4.59 24.35
C ASP A 8 13.33 5.19 23.02
N ALA A 9 14.09 6.16 22.49
CA ALA A 9 13.72 6.91 21.29
C ALA A 9 13.52 5.97 20.09
N ASN A 10 14.27 4.87 20.03
CA ASN A 10 14.10 3.85 18.97
C ASN A 10 12.82 3.03 19.16
N ALA A 11 12.44 2.74 20.40
CA ALA A 11 11.18 2.04 20.71
C ALA A 11 9.98 2.92 20.34
N LEU A 12 10.03 4.21 20.67
CA LEU A 12 8.99 5.17 20.28
C LEU A 12 8.88 5.31 18.75
N LYS A 13 10.02 5.45 18.05
CA LYS A 13 10.04 5.51 16.58
C LYS A 13 9.45 4.26 15.94
N SER A 14 9.77 3.09 16.49
CA SER A 14 9.26 1.80 15.98
C SER A 14 7.76 1.69 16.18
N LEU A 15 7.27 2.07 17.36
CA LEU A 15 5.84 2.10 17.66
C LEU A 15 5.08 3.04 16.72
N ILE A 16 5.58 4.27 16.52
CA ILE A 16 4.98 5.23 15.59
C ILE A 16 4.95 4.68 14.17
N LYS A 17 6.06 4.06 13.72
CA LYS A 17 6.16 3.48 12.37
C LYS A 17 5.15 2.34 12.18
N GLU A 18 4.96 1.51 13.19
CA GLU A 18 3.98 0.42 13.15
C GLU A 18 2.55 0.95 13.10
N SER A 19 2.20 1.90 13.98
CA SER A 19 0.86 2.51 14.00
C SER A 19 0.54 3.24 12.69
N VAL A 20 1.48 4.01 12.13
CA VAL A 20 1.27 4.70 10.84
C VAL A 20 1.13 3.69 9.70
N ARG A 21 1.94 2.62 9.69
CA ARG A 21 1.85 1.58 8.67
C ARG A 21 0.49 0.88 8.69
N GLU A 22 -0.04 0.60 9.87
CA GLU A 22 -1.36 -0.02 10.03
C GLU A 22 -2.45 0.88 9.48
N VAL A 23 -2.47 2.16 9.88
CA VAL A 23 -3.41 3.16 9.35
C VAL A 23 -3.30 3.28 7.83
N MET A 24 -2.07 3.38 7.29
CA MET A 24 -1.88 3.47 5.84
C MET A 24 -2.39 2.23 5.09
N ARG A 25 -2.24 1.02 5.66
CA ARG A 25 -2.81 -0.18 5.06
C ARG A 25 -4.34 -0.12 5.04
N GLU A 26 -4.94 0.18 6.18
CA GLU A 26 -6.41 0.24 6.28
C GLU A 26 -7.00 1.30 5.35
N GLU A 27 -6.42 2.50 5.36
CA GLU A 27 -6.89 3.59 4.51
C GLU A 27 -6.64 3.32 3.02
N TRP A 28 -5.53 2.66 2.66
CA TRP A 28 -5.34 2.18 1.28
C TRP A 28 -6.38 1.14 0.88
N PHE A 29 -6.67 0.16 1.73
CA PHE A 29 -7.71 -0.83 1.42
C PHE A 29 -9.08 -0.17 1.21
N LYS A 30 -9.46 0.78 2.06
CA LYS A 30 -10.71 1.56 1.89
C LYS A 30 -10.69 2.39 0.60
N PHE A 31 -9.55 2.97 0.25
CA PHE A 31 -9.40 3.73 -0.99
C PHE A 31 -9.52 2.85 -2.23
N PHE A 32 -8.91 1.66 -2.22
CA PHE A 32 -9.07 0.68 -3.29
C PHE A 32 -10.52 0.21 -3.38
N ASP A 33 -11.14 -0.14 -2.26
CA ASP A 33 -12.56 -0.55 -2.23
C ASP A 33 -13.49 0.54 -2.79
N LEU A 34 -13.21 1.81 -2.51
CA LEU A 34 -13.97 2.94 -3.05
C LEU A 34 -13.79 3.11 -4.58
N LEU A 35 -12.61 2.80 -5.11
CA LEU A 35 -12.27 3.04 -6.51
C LEU A 35 -12.51 1.84 -7.42
N VAL A 36 -12.56 0.63 -6.86
CA VAL A 36 -12.80 -0.58 -7.64
C VAL A 36 -14.28 -0.62 -8.01
N PRO A 37 -14.62 -0.64 -9.32
CA PRO A 37 -16.01 -0.79 -9.74
C PRO A 37 -16.52 -2.17 -9.31
N TYR A 38 -17.81 -2.26 -9.05
CA TYR A 38 -18.45 -3.55 -8.82
C TYR A 38 -18.33 -4.41 -10.08
N VAL A 39 -17.95 -5.68 -9.89
CA VAL A 39 -17.85 -6.71 -10.92
C VAL A 39 -18.58 -7.94 -10.37
N ASP A 40 -19.49 -8.51 -11.16
CA ASP A 40 -20.17 -9.76 -10.80
C ASP A 40 -19.38 -11.01 -11.20
N ASP A 41 -19.82 -12.19 -10.76
CA ASP A 41 -19.09 -13.44 -10.98
C ASP A 41 -18.97 -13.82 -12.48
N GLU A 42 -19.94 -13.42 -13.31
CA GLU A 42 -19.92 -13.67 -14.76
C GLU A 42 -18.93 -12.74 -15.44
N GLU A 43 -18.98 -11.44 -15.12
CA GLU A 43 -18.05 -10.43 -15.62
C GLU A 43 -16.61 -10.74 -15.19
N GLN A 44 -16.39 -11.16 -13.94
CA GLN A 44 -15.07 -11.57 -13.45
C GLN A 44 -14.53 -12.77 -14.24
N ALA A 45 -15.36 -13.76 -14.56
CA ALA A 45 -14.95 -14.92 -15.34
C ALA A 45 -14.60 -14.56 -16.79
N GLU A 46 -15.32 -13.59 -17.39
CA GLU A 46 -15.00 -13.06 -18.72
C GLU A 46 -13.68 -12.26 -18.74
N ILE A 47 -13.44 -11.46 -17.70
CA ILE A 47 -12.17 -10.73 -17.52
C ILE A 47 -11.01 -11.72 -17.41
N GLU A 48 -11.14 -12.76 -16.59
CA GLU A 48 -10.08 -13.77 -16.43
C GLU A 48 -9.85 -14.59 -17.70
N ALA A 49 -10.90 -14.89 -18.47
CA ALA A 49 -10.77 -15.60 -19.74
C ALA A 49 -10.11 -14.75 -20.83
N SER A 50 -10.30 -13.42 -20.79
CA SER A 50 -9.73 -12.48 -21.77
C SER A 50 -8.34 -11.98 -21.37
N PHE A 51 -8.04 -11.93 -20.08
CA PHE A 51 -6.76 -11.45 -19.55
C PHE A 51 -5.76 -12.60 -19.40
N SER A 52 -4.74 -12.63 -20.27
CA SER A 52 -3.64 -13.59 -20.16
C SER A 52 -2.38 -12.89 -19.65
N PRO A 53 -1.94 -13.14 -18.39
CA PRO A 53 -0.74 -12.49 -17.84
C PRO A 53 0.53 -12.73 -18.69
N GLN A 54 0.58 -13.85 -19.43
CA GLN A 54 1.68 -14.21 -20.31
C GLN A 54 1.74 -13.35 -21.60
N ALA A 55 0.64 -12.67 -21.95
CA ALA A 55 0.56 -11.80 -23.13
C ALA A 55 1.09 -10.38 -22.85
N HIS A 56 1.36 -10.04 -21.59
CA HIS A 56 1.85 -8.74 -21.14
C HIS A 56 3.21 -8.93 -20.47
N PRO A 57 4.33 -8.77 -21.18
CA PRO A 57 5.65 -8.91 -20.59
C PRO A 57 5.90 -7.83 -19.52
N ASP A 58 6.58 -8.20 -18.43
CA ASP A 58 6.93 -7.30 -17.31
C ASP A 58 7.77 -6.08 -17.75
N SER A 59 8.25 -6.05 -19.00
CA SER A 59 8.96 -4.91 -19.59
C SER A 59 8.12 -3.63 -19.67
N ASP A 60 6.79 -3.75 -19.63
CA ASP A 60 5.87 -2.60 -19.74
C ASP A 60 5.45 -2.06 -18.36
N PHE A 61 5.78 -2.76 -17.28
CA PHE A 61 5.51 -2.30 -15.93
C PHE A 61 6.58 -1.28 -15.51
N VAL A 62 6.27 0.00 -15.72
CA VAL A 62 7.14 1.10 -15.26
C VAL A 62 7.03 1.19 -13.74
N ASP A 63 8.10 0.79 -13.05
CA ASP A 63 8.21 0.98 -11.61
C ASP A 63 8.29 2.48 -11.27
N ILE A 64 7.14 3.05 -10.89
CA ILE A 64 7.02 4.44 -10.44
C ILE A 64 7.35 4.62 -8.95
N THR A 65 7.70 3.54 -8.24
CA THR A 65 7.97 3.62 -6.79
C THR A 65 9.21 4.46 -6.47
N ALA A 66 10.11 4.63 -7.44
CA ALA A 66 11.24 5.57 -7.35
C ALA A 66 10.82 7.03 -7.05
N TRP A 67 9.59 7.44 -7.38
CA TRP A 67 9.09 8.78 -7.01
C TRP A 67 8.95 8.93 -5.48
N PHE A 68 8.69 7.86 -4.73
CA PHE A 68 8.65 7.95 -3.28
C PHE A 68 10.01 8.26 -2.67
N ASP A 69 11.10 7.80 -3.29
CA ASP A 69 12.47 8.05 -2.81
C ASP A 69 12.94 9.50 -3.08
N ASP A 70 12.49 10.10 -4.19
CA ASP A 70 12.80 11.51 -4.53
C ASP A 70 12.11 12.52 -3.59
N ALA A 71 10.96 12.15 -3.02
CA ALA A 71 10.26 13.00 -2.05
C ALA A 71 11.01 13.10 -0.70
N ASP A 72 11.75 12.06 -0.30
CA ASP A 72 12.56 12.04 0.93
C ASP A 72 13.91 12.79 0.77
N GLN A 73 14.37 13.03 -0.46
CA GLN A 73 15.62 13.77 -0.75
C GLN A 73 15.42 15.30 -0.80
N ALA A 74 14.18 15.78 -0.76
CA ALA A 74 13.83 17.20 -0.82
C ALA A 74 13.65 17.87 0.56
N GLN A 75 14.02 17.20 1.66
CA GLN A 75 13.87 17.69 3.03
C GLN A 75 15.19 17.83 3.80
#